data_AF-A0A1C5QXR7-F1
#
_entry.id   AF-A0A1C5QXR7-F1
#
_cell.length_a   1.000
_cell.length_b   1.000
_cell.length_c   1.000
_cell.angle_alpha   90.00
_cell.angle_beta   90.00
_cell.angle_gamma   90.00
#
_symmetry.space_group_name_H-M   'P 1'
#
loop_
_entity.id
_entity.type
_entity.pdbx_description
1 polymer ?
#
loop_
_entity_poly.entity_id
_entity_poly.type
_entity_poly.pdbx_seq_one_letter_code
_entity_poly.pdbx_strand_id
1 'polypeptide(L)'
;MPKGIDKRPVPMIGMTWFLAALFICQICYLCVKKVSEEYNISMWILVIALAILAAQLKEKVWLQFGIQTGMYGMLFYHIGYIMKKKQIFEKNIKEISPESIILGLFVWGICAKWGGVAMHKAAYTGVISVAGPVCGTYFVAKFSQFINEKNKTASKFLSWCGKFSLYIYAMHALDRIVLPTMKNFVSGVFTCPSKKAALLLCTVRVTVVLVSAIVFVTIKTAFNRKKK
;
A
#
# COMPACT_ATOMS: atom_id res chain seq x y z
N MET A 1 4.33 21.10 9.66
CA MET A 1 4.39 20.53 8.28
C MET A 1 5.85 20.29 7.93
N PRO A 2 6.19 19.21 7.22
CA PRO A 2 7.57 19.00 6.75
C PRO A 2 8.02 20.20 5.91
N LYS A 3 9.27 20.62 6.10
CA LYS A 3 9.89 21.73 5.37
C LYS A 3 10.69 21.18 4.19
N GLY A 4 10.54 21.81 3.03
CA GLY A 4 11.31 21.48 1.84
C GLY A 4 12.78 21.88 1.97
N ILE A 5 13.57 21.59 0.92
CA ILE A 5 14.97 22.02 0.80
C ILE A 5 15.08 23.57 0.89
N ASP A 6 14.06 24.28 0.42
CA ASP A 6 13.91 25.73 0.48
C ASP A 6 13.37 26.26 1.82
N LYS A 7 13.25 25.40 2.84
CA LYS A 7 12.68 25.67 4.17
C LYS A 7 11.19 26.08 4.18
N ARG A 8 10.51 26.05 3.04
CA ARG A 8 9.06 26.37 2.95
C ARG A 8 8.21 25.15 3.35
N PRO A 9 6.99 25.36 3.88
CA PRO A 9 6.09 24.26 4.17
C PRO A 9 5.70 23.54 2.88
N VAL A 10 5.91 22.23 2.84
CA VAL A 10 5.52 21.40 1.68
C VAL A 10 4.01 21.12 1.78
N PRO A 11 3.21 21.42 0.74
CA PRO A 11 1.79 21.08 0.73
C PRO A 11 1.60 19.57 0.82
N MET A 12 0.47 19.13 1.38
CA MET A 12 0.15 17.70 1.43
C MET A 12 0.13 17.14 0.00
N ILE A 13 1.09 16.25 -0.29
CA ILE A 13 1.10 15.53 -1.55
C ILE A 13 -0.13 14.62 -1.53
N GLY A 14 -1.02 14.83 -2.49
CA GLY A 14 -2.22 14.01 -2.65
C GLY A 14 -1.87 12.55 -2.90
N MET A 15 -2.89 11.72 -3.12
CA MET A 15 -2.76 10.28 -3.33
C MET A 15 -1.70 9.89 -4.40
N THR A 16 -1.39 10.75 -5.37
CA THR A 16 -0.32 10.50 -6.35
C THR A 16 1.07 10.24 -5.76
N TRP A 17 1.34 10.61 -4.50
CA TRP A 17 2.63 10.36 -3.82
C TRP A 17 3.08 8.89 -3.89
N PHE A 18 2.13 7.95 -3.81
CA PHE A 18 2.41 6.52 -3.78
C PHE A 18 3.02 6.01 -5.09
N LEU A 19 2.50 6.48 -6.23
CA LEU A 19 2.99 6.06 -7.55
C LEU A 19 4.39 6.58 -7.82
N ALA A 20 4.65 7.85 -7.49
CA ALA A 20 5.98 8.43 -7.58
C ALA A 20 6.97 7.67 -6.67
N ALA A 21 6.59 7.40 -5.41
CA ALA A 21 7.43 6.66 -4.48
C ALA A 21 7.73 5.22 -4.96
N LEU A 22 6.75 4.52 -5.55
CA LEU A 22 6.96 3.19 -6.14
C LEU A 22 7.91 3.23 -7.34
N PHE A 23 7.74 4.21 -8.22
CA PHE A 23 8.64 4.39 -9.35
C PHE A 23 10.08 4.63 -8.88
N ILE A 24 10.27 5.55 -7.93
CA ILE A 24 11.60 5.80 -7.34
C ILE A 24 12.14 4.55 -6.65
N CYS A 25 11.31 3.82 -5.88
CA CYS A 25 11.70 2.56 -5.26
C CYS A 25 12.27 1.56 -6.29
N GLN A 26 11.63 1.41 -7.45
CA GLN A 26 12.09 0.51 -8.50
C GLN A 26 13.43 0.96 -9.10
N ILE A 27 13.57 2.24 -9.42
CA ILE A 27 14.82 2.79 -9.95
C ILE A 27 15.96 2.63 -8.94
N CYS A 28 15.75 3.04 -7.68
CA CYS A 28 16.73 2.87 -6.62
C CYS A 28 17.12 1.40 -6.43
N TYR A 29 16.15 0.49 -6.44
CA TYR A 29 16.42 -0.94 -6.27
C TYR A 29 17.29 -1.50 -7.41
N LEU A 30 17.04 -1.09 -8.66
CA LEU A 30 17.87 -1.48 -9.80
C LEU A 30 19.30 -0.93 -9.71
N CYS A 31 19.46 0.33 -9.31
CA CYS A 31 20.77 0.92 -9.08
C CYS A 31 21.54 0.18 -7.97
N VAL A 32 20.88 -0.08 -6.84
CA VAL A 32 21.46 -0.81 -5.71
C VAL A 32 21.83 -2.23 -6.10
N LYS A 33 21.01 -2.90 -6.92
CA LYS A 33 21.32 -4.23 -7.44
C LYS A 33 22.58 -4.22 -8.29
N LYS A 34 22.74 -3.24 -9.20
CA LYS A 34 23.96 -3.11 -10.00
C LYS A 34 25.20 -2.92 -9.12
N VAL A 35 25.12 -2.05 -8.12
CA VAL A 35 26.21 -1.82 -7.15
C VAL A 35 26.52 -3.08 -6.33
N SER A 36 25.48 -3.81 -5.89
CA SER A 36 25.62 -5.08 -5.18
C SER A 36 26.41 -6.11 -5.99
N GLU A 37 26.12 -6.22 -7.29
CA GLU A 37 26.79 -7.14 -8.22
C GLU A 37 28.21 -6.70 -8.54
N GLU A 38 28.44 -5.40 -8.80
CA GLU A 38 29.75 -4.85 -9.17
C GLU A 38 30.77 -4.93 -8.03
N TYR A 39 30.35 -4.64 -6.81
CA TYR A 39 31.23 -4.62 -5.63
C TYR A 39 31.10 -5.87 -4.74
N ASN A 40 30.32 -6.87 -5.16
CA ASN A 40 30.04 -8.09 -4.39
C ASN A 40 29.53 -7.82 -2.95
N ILE A 41 28.68 -6.80 -2.80
CA ILE A 41 28.09 -6.41 -1.50
C ILE A 41 26.70 -7.01 -1.38
N SER A 42 26.34 -7.54 -0.21
CA SER A 42 24.99 -8.08 0.04
C SER A 42 23.89 -7.03 -0.16
N MET A 43 22.85 -7.36 -0.94
CA MET A 43 21.65 -6.53 -1.11
C MET A 43 21.00 -6.13 0.21
N TRP A 44 21.01 -7.00 1.22
CA TRP A 44 20.42 -6.68 2.53
C TRP A 44 21.14 -5.52 3.20
N ILE A 45 22.47 -5.50 3.13
CA ILE A 45 23.28 -4.43 3.74
C ILE A 45 22.92 -3.09 3.09
N LEU A 46 22.89 -3.04 1.76
CA LEU A 46 22.60 -1.81 1.02
C LEU A 46 21.16 -1.33 1.23
N VAL A 47 20.18 -2.23 1.19
CA VAL A 47 18.76 -1.88 1.39
C VAL A 47 18.51 -1.39 2.82
N ILE A 48 19.09 -2.03 3.83
CA ILE A 48 18.97 -1.61 5.24
C ILE A 48 19.65 -0.26 5.44
N ALA A 49 20.87 -0.07 4.92
CA ALA A 49 21.59 1.20 5.03
C ALA A 49 20.79 2.36 4.42
N LEU A 50 20.21 2.17 3.24
CA LEU A 50 19.38 3.19 2.57
C LEU A 50 18.07 3.45 3.30
N ALA A 51 17.46 2.43 3.93
CA ALA A 51 16.27 2.62 4.74
C ALA A 51 16.56 3.40 6.04
N ILE A 52 17.69 3.12 6.70
CA ILE A 52 18.14 3.90 7.86
C ILE A 52 18.41 5.35 7.45
N LEU A 53 19.14 5.55 6.34
CA LEU A 53 19.39 6.87 5.77
C LEU A 53 18.08 7.62 5.47
N ALA A 54 17.11 6.95 4.85
CA ALA A 54 15.80 7.55 4.56
C ALA A 54 15.06 7.96 5.84
N ALA A 55 15.10 7.13 6.89
CA ALA A 55 14.47 7.42 8.18
C ALA A 55 15.12 8.63 8.88
N GLN A 56 16.45 8.72 8.86
CA GLN A 56 17.21 9.81 9.48
C GLN A 56 17.13 11.12 8.67
N LEU A 57 17.13 11.04 7.34
CA LEU A 57 17.06 12.22 6.48
C LEU A 57 15.78 13.03 6.70
N LYS A 58 14.68 12.38 7.06
CA LYS A 58 13.39 13.06 7.29
C LYS A 58 13.49 14.21 8.30
N GLU A 59 14.31 14.05 9.34
CA GLU A 59 14.48 15.05 10.39
C GLU A 59 15.23 16.29 9.92
N LYS A 60 16.03 16.14 8.85
CA LYS A 60 16.90 17.20 8.31
C LYS A 60 16.29 17.86 7.08
N VAL A 61 15.85 17.05 6.12
CA VAL A 61 15.40 17.50 4.78
C VAL A 61 14.28 16.60 4.28
N TRP A 62 13.21 17.20 3.74
CA TRP A 62 12.18 16.47 3.01
C TRP A 62 12.51 16.42 1.51
N LEU A 63 12.86 15.24 1.00
CA LEU A 63 13.18 15.07 -0.43
C LEU A 63 11.91 15.06 -1.28
N GLN A 64 12.01 15.64 -2.48
CA GLN A 64 10.91 15.67 -3.45
C GLN A 64 10.65 14.29 -4.06
N PHE A 65 9.55 14.16 -4.81
CA PHE A 65 9.15 12.95 -5.56
C PHE A 65 9.01 11.66 -4.74
N GLY A 66 8.96 11.75 -3.41
CA GLY A 66 8.84 10.58 -2.55
C GLY A 66 10.13 9.75 -2.48
N ILE A 67 11.30 10.34 -2.75
CA ILE A 67 12.59 9.62 -2.75
C ILE A 67 12.85 8.91 -1.42
N GLN A 68 12.63 9.60 -0.29
CA GLN A 68 12.79 8.99 1.04
C GLN A 68 11.88 7.77 1.23
N THR A 69 10.62 7.90 0.85
CA THR A 69 9.67 6.80 0.94
C THR A 69 10.02 5.66 -0.02
N GLY A 70 10.53 5.97 -1.21
CA GLY A 70 11.02 4.97 -2.16
C GLY A 70 12.24 4.21 -1.63
N MET A 71 13.20 4.92 -1.02
CA MET A 71 14.38 4.31 -0.38
C MET A 71 13.99 3.37 0.76
N TYR A 72 13.13 3.82 1.69
CA TYR A 72 12.66 2.94 2.75
C TYR A 72 11.81 1.79 2.20
N GLY A 73 11.00 2.07 1.17
CA GLY A 73 10.17 1.10 0.46
C GLY A 73 10.95 -0.08 -0.13
N MET A 74 12.25 0.09 -0.42
CA MET A 74 13.12 -0.98 -0.88
C MET A 74 13.20 -2.16 0.11
N LEU A 75 13.00 -1.94 1.42
CA LEU A 75 12.91 -3.04 2.38
C LEU A 75 11.77 -4.00 2.01
N PHE A 76 10.56 -3.47 1.81
CA PHE A 76 9.41 -4.28 1.42
C PHE A 76 9.58 -4.87 0.01
N TYR A 77 10.16 -4.09 -0.90
CA TYR A 77 10.42 -4.54 -2.26
C TYR A 77 11.41 -5.72 -2.28
N HIS A 78 12.49 -5.64 -1.52
CA HIS A 78 13.48 -6.71 -1.41
C HIS A 78 12.90 -7.94 -0.72
N ILE A 79 12.16 -7.77 0.37
CA ILE A 79 11.46 -8.87 1.05
C ILE A 79 10.52 -9.57 0.08
N GLY A 80 9.70 -8.82 -0.66
CA GLY A 80 8.80 -9.37 -1.69
C GLY A 80 9.56 -10.11 -2.80
N TYR A 81 10.70 -9.58 -3.24
CA TYR A 81 11.57 -10.26 -4.20
C TYR A 81 12.09 -11.60 -3.67
N ILE A 82 12.56 -11.64 -2.41
CA ILE A 82 13.03 -12.87 -1.77
C ILE A 82 11.89 -13.86 -1.55
N MET A 83 10.71 -13.40 -1.14
CA MET A 83 9.52 -14.24 -0.99
C MET A 83 9.12 -14.88 -2.31
N LYS A 84 9.16 -14.13 -3.42
CA LYS A 84 8.93 -14.65 -4.77
C LYS A 84 10.00 -15.67 -5.16
N LYS A 85 11.29 -15.35 -4.94
CA LYS A 85 12.41 -16.26 -5.27
C LYS A 85 12.31 -17.59 -4.50
N LYS A 86 11.87 -17.55 -3.25
CA LYS A 86 11.69 -18.73 -2.40
C LYS A 86 10.30 -19.39 -2.53
N GLN A 87 9.46 -18.92 -3.45
CA GLN A 87 8.10 -19.41 -3.68
C GLN A 87 7.27 -19.53 -2.38
N ILE A 88 7.38 -18.52 -1.51
CA ILE A 88 6.76 -18.56 -0.18
C ILE A 88 5.23 -18.59 -0.26
N PHE A 89 4.64 -17.97 -1.29
CA PHE A 89 3.19 -17.92 -1.43
C PHE A 89 2.61 -19.21 -2.00
N GLU A 90 3.42 -20.00 -2.71
CA GLU A 90 3.06 -21.24 -3.36
C GLU A 90 3.00 -22.42 -2.38
N LYS A 91 3.79 -22.38 -1.30
CA LYS A 91 3.78 -23.40 -0.24
C LYS A 91 2.41 -23.51 0.41
N ASN A 92 1.90 -24.73 0.64
CA ASN A 92 0.63 -24.89 1.34
C ASN A 92 0.75 -24.39 2.79
N ILE A 93 -0.34 -23.86 3.36
CA ILE A 93 -0.34 -23.45 4.78
C ILE A 93 -0.06 -24.65 5.71
N LYS A 94 -0.42 -25.87 5.28
CA LYS A 94 -0.12 -27.12 6.00
C LYS A 94 1.36 -27.50 6.03
N GLU A 95 2.17 -26.98 5.10
CA GLU A 95 3.62 -27.21 5.06
C GLU A 95 4.38 -26.28 6.02
N ILE A 96 3.68 -25.32 6.63
CA ILE A 96 4.26 -24.33 7.52
C ILE A 96 3.97 -24.76 8.94
N SER A 97 5.01 -24.69 9.78
CA SER A 97 4.89 -25.07 11.18
C SER A 97 3.78 -24.24 11.87
N PRO A 98 2.87 -24.85 12.64
CA PRO A 98 1.82 -24.12 13.35
C PRO A 98 2.36 -22.99 14.23
N GLU A 99 3.55 -23.17 14.81
CA GLU A 99 4.23 -22.18 15.64
C GLU A 99 4.57 -20.92 14.82
N SER A 100 5.01 -21.09 13.56
CA SER A 100 5.32 -19.97 12.66
C SER A 100 4.06 -19.17 12.30
N ILE A 101 2.93 -19.85 12.13
CA ILE A 101 1.63 -19.21 11.87
C ILE A 101 1.18 -18.41 13.09
N ILE A 102 1.22 -19.03 14.27
CA ILE A 102 0.83 -18.39 15.53
C ILE A 102 1.71 -17.17 15.80
N LEU A 103 3.03 -17.31 15.66
CA LEU A 103 3.98 -16.20 15.82
C LEU A 103 3.70 -15.07 14.82
N GLY A 104 3.46 -15.41 13.55
CA GLY A 104 3.13 -14.42 12.53
C GLY A 104 1.85 -13.65 12.84
N LEU A 105 0.79 -14.35 13.26
CA LEU A 105 -0.48 -13.71 13.65
C LEU A 105 -0.31 -12.84 14.88
N PHE A 106 0.47 -13.30 15.87
CA PHE A 106 0.80 -12.55 17.07
C PHE A 106 1.56 -11.26 16.76
N VAL A 107 2.61 -11.35 15.94
CA VAL A 107 3.37 -10.19 15.46
C VAL A 107 2.47 -9.23 14.69
N TRP A 108 1.65 -9.73 13.77
CA TRP A 108 0.73 -8.88 13.01
C TRP A 108 -0.28 -8.17 13.92
N GLY A 109 -0.87 -8.87 14.90
CA GLY A 109 -1.81 -8.31 15.87
C GLY A 109 -1.19 -7.24 16.77
N ILE A 110 0.00 -7.49 17.30
CA ILE A 110 0.79 -6.48 18.05
C ILE A 110 1.05 -5.25 17.18
N CYS A 111 1.50 -5.46 15.94
CA CYS A 111 1.79 -4.37 15.02
C CYS A 111 0.52 -3.62 14.57
N ALA A 112 -0.64 -4.26 14.55
CA ALA A 112 -1.90 -3.58 14.24
C ALA A 112 -2.35 -2.64 15.37
N LYS A 113 -2.01 -2.96 16.63
CA LYS A 113 -2.37 -2.16 17.81
C LYS A 113 -1.34 -1.06 18.12
N TRP A 114 -0.06 -1.41 18.10
CA TRP A 114 1.04 -0.53 18.52
C TRP A 114 2.04 -0.22 17.41
N GLY A 115 2.02 -0.98 16.32
CA GLY A 115 2.79 -0.66 15.14
C GLY A 115 2.13 0.45 14.34
N GLY A 116 2.94 1.13 13.52
CA GLY A 116 2.48 2.22 12.70
C GLY A 116 3.47 2.51 11.60
N VAL A 117 3.01 2.40 10.36
CA VAL A 117 3.79 2.74 9.18
C VAL A 117 3.04 3.80 8.40
N ALA A 118 3.46 5.05 8.55
CA ALA A 118 2.95 6.12 7.71
C ALA A 118 3.99 6.45 6.65
N MET A 119 4.06 5.60 5.61
CA MET A 119 4.94 5.78 4.44
C MET A 119 4.87 7.20 3.84
N HIS A 120 3.66 7.75 3.73
CA HIS A 120 3.40 9.11 3.24
C HIS A 120 4.00 10.22 4.11
N LYS A 121 4.26 9.94 5.38
CA LYS A 121 4.90 10.86 6.35
C LYS A 121 6.34 10.46 6.67
N ALA A 122 6.88 9.45 5.98
CA ALA A 122 8.11 8.76 6.33
C ALA A 122 8.21 8.49 7.85
N ALA A 123 7.11 8.09 8.50
CA ALA A 123 7.06 7.84 9.93
C ALA A 123 7.11 6.34 10.19
N TYR A 124 8.20 5.91 10.84
CA TYR A 124 8.54 4.51 11.06
C TYR A 124 8.90 4.32 12.54
N THR A 125 8.31 3.33 13.19
CA THR A 125 8.53 2.92 14.58
C THR A 125 9.58 1.80 14.69
N GLY A 126 10.66 1.89 13.92
CA GLY A 126 11.75 0.89 13.91
C GLY A 126 11.35 -0.44 13.25
N VAL A 127 11.84 -1.56 13.77
CA VAL A 127 11.68 -2.91 13.17
C VAL A 127 10.20 -3.34 13.06
N ILE A 128 9.36 -2.90 14.01
CA ILE A 128 7.91 -3.15 14.03
C ILE A 128 7.25 -2.61 12.74
N SER A 129 7.79 -1.53 12.17
CA SER A 129 7.32 -0.97 10.91
C SER A 129 7.57 -1.85 9.70
N VAL A 130 8.41 -2.87 9.81
CA VAL A 130 8.68 -3.82 8.71
C VAL A 130 7.99 -5.15 9.01
N ALA A 131 8.15 -5.69 10.22
CA ALA A 131 7.64 -7.01 10.59
C ALA A 131 6.11 -7.12 10.44
N GLY A 132 5.36 -6.13 10.95
CA GLY A 132 3.90 -6.12 10.90
C GLY A 132 3.33 -6.19 9.48
N PRO A 133 3.70 -5.27 8.57
CA PRO A 133 3.25 -5.31 7.18
C PRO A 133 3.67 -6.56 6.42
N VAL A 134 4.85 -7.14 6.71
CA VAL A 134 5.31 -8.38 6.07
C VAL A 134 4.44 -9.56 6.48
N CYS A 135 4.22 -9.74 7.79
CA CYS A 135 3.31 -10.76 8.31
C CYS A 135 1.88 -10.55 7.77
N GLY A 136 1.38 -9.31 7.80
CA GLY A 136 0.06 -8.97 7.27
C GLY A 136 -0.08 -9.28 5.78
N THR A 137 0.91 -8.94 4.96
CA THR A 137 0.93 -9.27 3.52
C THR A 137 0.87 -10.78 3.30
N TYR A 138 1.63 -11.54 4.07
CA TYR A 138 1.60 -13.00 4.02
C TYR A 138 0.20 -13.56 4.30
N PHE A 139 -0.44 -13.16 5.41
CA PHE A 139 -1.77 -13.66 5.76
C PHE A 139 -2.87 -13.18 4.80
N VAL A 140 -2.80 -11.94 4.32
CA VAL A 140 -3.74 -11.43 3.30
C VAL A 140 -3.62 -12.23 2.00
N ALA A 141 -2.40 -12.56 1.57
CA ALA A 141 -2.19 -13.40 0.39
C ALA A 141 -2.77 -14.82 0.59
N LYS A 142 -2.52 -15.45 1.75
CA LYS A 142 -3.09 -16.77 2.08
C LYS A 142 -4.62 -16.74 2.16
N PHE A 143 -5.18 -15.69 2.74
CA PHE A 143 -6.63 -15.51 2.78
C PHE A 143 -7.22 -15.31 1.38
N SER A 144 -6.52 -14.59 0.49
CA SER A 144 -6.93 -14.43 -0.90
C SER A 144 -6.93 -15.77 -1.66
N GLN A 145 -5.92 -16.62 -1.44
CA GLN A 145 -5.88 -17.98 -1.99
C GLN A 145 -7.05 -18.83 -1.49
N PHE A 146 -7.34 -18.79 -0.19
CA PHE A 146 -8.48 -19.48 0.40
C PHE A 146 -9.82 -19.05 -0.22
N ILE A 147 -10.05 -17.74 -0.39
CA ILE A 147 -11.25 -17.23 -1.07
C ILE A 147 -11.31 -17.72 -2.51
N ASN A 148 -10.19 -17.74 -3.22
CA ASN A 148 -10.13 -18.21 -4.60
C ASN A 148 -10.54 -19.68 -4.76
N GLU A 149 -10.24 -20.51 -3.76
CA GLU A 149 -10.65 -21.91 -3.72
C GLU A 149 -12.13 -22.06 -3.34
N LYS A 150 -12.60 -21.34 -2.32
CA LYS A 150 -13.93 -21.55 -1.72
C LYS A 150 -15.07 -20.78 -2.38
N ASN A 151 -14.81 -19.60 -2.96
CA ASN A 151 -15.86 -18.75 -3.51
C ASN A 151 -15.41 -18.08 -4.82
N LYS A 152 -15.84 -18.66 -5.95
CA LYS A 152 -15.50 -18.15 -7.28
C LYS A 152 -16.09 -16.79 -7.57
N THR A 153 -17.26 -16.45 -7.04
CA THR A 153 -17.89 -15.13 -7.24
C THR A 153 -17.09 -14.04 -6.53
N ALA A 154 -16.79 -14.23 -5.24
CA ALA A 154 -15.95 -13.31 -4.48
C ALA A 154 -14.55 -13.21 -5.10
N SER A 155 -13.97 -14.34 -5.53
CA SER A 155 -12.68 -14.36 -6.22
C SER A 155 -12.68 -13.54 -7.50
N LYS A 156 -13.69 -13.71 -8.37
CA LYS A 156 -13.81 -12.91 -9.61
C LYS A 156 -13.90 -11.42 -9.31
N PHE A 157 -14.70 -11.03 -8.30
CA PHE A 157 -14.83 -9.64 -7.89
C PHE A 157 -13.54 -9.06 -7.32
N LEU A 158 -12.90 -9.75 -6.37
CA LEU A 158 -11.62 -9.30 -5.79
C LEU A 158 -10.50 -9.25 -6.84
N SER A 159 -10.47 -10.22 -7.76
CA SER A 159 -9.54 -10.22 -8.90
C SER A 159 -9.77 -9.03 -9.82
N TRP A 160 -11.04 -8.66 -10.07
CA TRP A 160 -11.38 -7.44 -10.80
C TRP A 160 -10.87 -6.19 -10.08
N CYS A 161 -11.10 -6.09 -8.76
CA CYS A 161 -10.59 -5.01 -7.93
C CYS A 161 -9.06 -4.91 -7.99
N GLY A 162 -8.35 -6.05 -7.95
CA GLY A 162 -6.89 -6.09 -8.09
C GLY A 162 -6.41 -5.60 -9.46
N LYS A 163 -7.00 -6.14 -10.54
CA LYS A 163 -6.67 -5.79 -11.93
C LYS A 163 -6.88 -4.31 -12.25
N PHE A 164 -7.94 -3.71 -11.71
CA PHE A 164 -8.29 -2.30 -11.93
C PHE A 164 -7.99 -1.41 -10.71
N SER A 165 -7.15 -1.89 -9.80
CA SER A 165 -6.79 -1.20 -8.54
C SER A 165 -6.29 0.22 -8.78
N LEU A 166 -5.52 0.47 -9.84
CA LEU A 166 -5.04 1.81 -10.19
C LEU A 166 -6.17 2.77 -10.62
N TYR A 167 -7.20 2.26 -11.31
CA TYR A 167 -8.38 3.08 -11.64
C TYR A 167 -9.22 3.34 -10.40
N ILE A 168 -9.45 2.31 -9.57
CA ILE A 168 -10.12 2.47 -8.27
C ILE A 168 -9.39 3.52 -7.43
N TYR A 169 -8.06 3.48 -7.43
CA TYR A 169 -7.22 4.46 -6.75
C TYR A 169 -7.41 5.89 -7.30
N ALA A 170 -7.43 6.05 -8.62
CA ALA A 170 -7.69 7.33 -9.25
C ALA A 170 -9.09 7.87 -8.93
N MET A 171 -10.12 7.02 -8.96
CA MET A 171 -11.49 7.42 -8.59
C MET A 171 -11.58 7.77 -7.10
N HIS A 172 -10.87 7.04 -6.23
CA HIS A 172 -10.73 7.40 -4.82
C HIS A 172 -10.03 8.75 -4.63
N ALA A 173 -9.07 9.09 -5.49
CA ALA A 173 -8.46 10.41 -5.49
C ALA A 173 -9.45 11.54 -5.84
N LEU A 174 -10.31 11.28 -6.82
CA LEU A 174 -11.33 12.21 -7.28
C LEU A 174 -12.54 12.30 -6.33
N ASP A 175 -12.80 11.28 -5.51
CA ASP A 175 -13.94 11.25 -4.56
C ASP A 175 -13.94 12.43 -3.59
N ARG A 176 -12.77 13.07 -3.38
CA ARG A 176 -12.60 14.27 -2.57
C ARG A 176 -13.46 15.45 -3.05
N ILE A 177 -13.76 15.51 -4.35
CA ILE A 177 -14.63 16.52 -4.95
C ILE A 177 -16.08 16.32 -4.49
N VAL A 178 -16.52 15.06 -4.39
CA VAL A 178 -17.91 14.68 -4.05
C VAL A 178 -18.08 14.46 -2.54
N LEU A 179 -16.98 14.41 -1.77
CA LEU A 179 -16.97 14.17 -0.33
C LEU A 179 -17.84 15.16 0.48
N PRO A 180 -17.89 16.48 0.18
CA PRO A 180 -18.80 17.40 0.88
C PRO A 180 -20.27 16.99 0.71
N THR A 181 -20.68 16.64 -0.51
CA THR A 181 -22.04 16.16 -0.81
C THR A 181 -22.36 14.88 -0.04
N MET A 182 -21.43 13.93 0.01
CA MET A 182 -21.60 12.70 0.80
C MET A 182 -21.77 13.00 2.29
N LYS A 183 -20.99 13.94 2.83
CA LYS A 183 -21.10 14.35 4.25
C LYS A 183 -22.45 14.97 4.54
N ASN A 184 -22.93 15.86 3.68
CA ASN A 184 -24.24 16.50 3.84
C ASN A 184 -25.37 15.46 3.83
N PHE A 185 -25.31 14.48 2.91
CA PHE A 185 -26.26 13.35 2.89
C PHE A 185 -26.25 12.56 4.20
N VAL A 186 -25.06 12.18 4.70
CA VAL A 186 -24.94 11.42 5.95
C VAL A 186 -25.45 12.22 7.15
N SER A 187 -25.15 13.52 7.21
CA SER A 187 -25.62 14.41 8.27
C SER A 187 -27.14 14.61 8.28
N GLY A 188 -27.82 14.39 7.15
CA GLY A 188 -29.28 14.35 7.08
C GLY A 188 -29.91 13.09 7.67
N VAL A 189 -29.14 11.99 7.78
CA VAL A 189 -29.62 10.69 8.31
C VAL A 189 -29.19 10.46 9.76
N PHE A 190 -27.96 10.84 10.09
CA PHE A 190 -27.39 10.68 11.43
C PHE A 190 -26.74 11.97 11.91
N THR A 191 -26.94 12.30 13.18
CA THR A 191 -26.19 13.38 13.83
C THR A 191 -24.71 13.02 13.92
N CYS A 192 -23.84 13.93 13.47
CA CYS A 192 -22.40 13.80 13.57
C CYS A 192 -21.90 14.49 14.85
N PRO A 193 -20.91 13.92 15.58
CA PRO A 193 -20.17 12.68 15.31
C PRO A 193 -20.87 11.43 15.89
N SER A 194 -21.04 10.40 15.07
CA SER A 194 -21.60 9.10 15.50
C SER A 194 -20.91 7.93 14.79
N LYS A 195 -20.75 6.78 15.47
CA LYS A 195 -20.20 5.55 14.86
C LYS A 195 -21.04 5.10 13.66
N LYS A 196 -22.36 5.25 13.74
CA LYS A 196 -23.29 4.92 12.65
C LYS A 196 -23.10 5.85 11.45
N ALA A 197 -22.94 7.16 11.71
CA ALA A 197 -22.63 8.15 10.67
C ALA A 197 -21.30 7.85 9.96
N ALA A 198 -20.26 7.49 10.73
CA ALA A 198 -18.96 7.13 10.17
C ALA A 198 -19.04 5.88 9.29
N LEU A 199 -19.74 4.84 9.75
CA LEU A 199 -19.94 3.61 8.98
C LEU A 199 -20.72 3.86 7.68
N LEU A 200 -21.79 4.67 7.75
CA LEU A 200 -22.57 5.05 6.57
C LEU A 200 -21.71 5.83 5.58
N LEU A 201 -20.95 6.82 6.04
CA LEU A 201 -20.05 7.61 5.20
C LEU A 201 -19.00 6.72 4.51
N CYS A 202 -18.40 5.78 5.23
CA CYS A 202 -17.45 4.82 4.66
C CYS A 202 -18.12 3.95 3.59
N THR A 203 -19.33 3.45 3.85
CA THR A 203 -20.08 2.60 2.92
C THR A 203 -20.44 3.35 1.64
N VAL A 204 -20.98 4.57 1.77
CA VAL A 204 -21.30 5.45 0.63
C VAL A 204 -20.04 5.74 -0.17
N ARG A 205 -18.95 6.09 0.50
CA ARG A 205 -17.68 6.43 -0.16
C ARG A 205 -17.11 5.26 -0.96
N VAL A 206 -17.04 4.07 -0.37
CA VAL A 206 -16.59 2.85 -1.06
C VAL A 206 -17.49 2.55 -2.26
N THR A 207 -18.81 2.68 -2.10
CA THR A 207 -19.78 2.43 -3.17
C THR A 207 -19.57 3.40 -4.34
N VAL A 208 -19.46 4.70 -4.09
CA VAL A 208 -19.23 5.70 -5.15
C VAL A 208 -17.93 5.45 -5.89
N VAL A 209 -16.84 5.14 -5.16
CA VAL A 209 -15.54 4.82 -5.79
C VAL A 209 -15.65 3.56 -6.66
N LEU A 210 -16.29 2.50 -6.19
CA LEU A 210 -16.42 1.26 -6.95
C LEU A 210 -17.32 1.43 -8.18
N VAL A 211 -18.49 2.05 -8.02
CA VAL A 211 -19.44 2.28 -9.12
C VAL A 211 -18.78 3.15 -10.19
N SER A 212 -18.13 4.23 -9.80
CA SER A 212 -17.46 5.13 -10.76
C SER A 212 -16.31 4.43 -11.48
N ALA A 213 -15.53 3.58 -10.79
CA ALA A 213 -14.49 2.77 -11.42
C ALA A 213 -15.08 1.73 -12.41
N ILE A 214 -16.19 1.08 -12.06
CA ILE A 214 -16.90 0.13 -12.96
C ILE A 214 -17.38 0.85 -14.22
N VAL A 215 -18.03 2.00 -14.07
CA VAL A 215 -18.51 2.81 -15.20
C VAL A 215 -17.35 3.21 -16.11
N PHE A 216 -16.28 3.75 -15.54
CA PHE A 216 -15.10 4.16 -16.30
C PHE A 216 -14.47 3.00 -17.09
N VAL A 217 -14.26 1.85 -16.43
CA VAL A 217 -13.69 0.65 -17.07
C VAL A 217 -14.60 0.13 -18.18
N THR A 218 -15.92 0.15 -17.97
CA THR A 218 -16.90 -0.32 -18.96
C THR A 218 -16.89 0.57 -20.21
N ILE A 219 -16.94 1.89 -20.03
CA ILE A 219 -16.88 2.87 -21.12
C ILE A 219 -15.57 2.72 -21.91
N LYS A 220 -14.44 2.67 -21.21
CA LYS A 220 -13.12 2.50 -21.83
C LYS A 220 -13.06 1.21 -22.66
N THR A 221 -13.58 0.12 -22.12
CA THR A 221 -13.57 -1.19 -22.80
C THR A 221 -14.47 -1.17 -24.04
N ALA A 222 -15.65 -0.55 -23.97
CA ALA A 222 -16.55 -0.38 -25.10
C ALA A 222 -15.90 0.48 -26.21
N PHE A 223 -15.24 1.58 -25.84
CA PHE A 223 -14.55 2.46 -26.79
C PHE A 223 -13.39 1.76 -27.52
N ASN A 224 -12.60 0.97 -26.79
CA ASN A 224 -11.51 0.21 -27.39
C ASN A 224 -11.98 -0.93 -28.31
N ARG A 225 -13.18 -1.49 -28.07
CA ARG A 225 -13.79 -2.48 -28.97
C ARG A 225 -14.26 -1.87 -30.28
N LYS A 226 -14.77 -0.63 -30.26
CA LYS A 226 -15.19 0.09 -31.48
C LYS A 226 -14.04 0.52 -32.39
N LYS A 227 -12.80 0.50 -31.89
CA LYS A 227 -11.58 0.85 -32.65
C LYS A 227 -10.89 -0.36 -33.29
N LYS A 228 -11.34 -1.57 -32.99
CA LYS A 228 -10.89 -2.81 -33.64
C LYS A 228 -11.90 -3.21 -34.69
#